data_AF-F4C334-F1
#
_entry.id   AF-F4C334-F1
#
_cell.length_a   1.000
_cell.length_b   1.000
_cell.length_c   1.000
_cell.angle_alpha   90.00
_cell.angle_beta   90.00
_cell.angle_gamma   90.00
#
_symmetry.space_group_name_H-M   'P 1'
#
loop_
_entity.id
_entity.type
_entity.pdbx_description
1 polymer ?
#
loop_
_entity_poly.entity_id
_entity_poly.type
_entity_poly.pdbx_seq_one_letter_code
_entity_poly.pdbx_strand_id
1 'polypeptide(L)'
;MGLNYFKSRKRFDFSPHPFDVGNILGLKRGYGNNHFLLKIYGLDKTEFENYYTYHLNYFLSKGQGAEKEFLSYVWYIVQKRIEHFERKDPFSSEHPRHQSNIGKLTEFQQYLDTRDKWNIRPNDVLLKEKDEKIAELQARIQDLEEQLKAHTKYGVAQKVYVEDGYLPTLIDLIQQVREVGLPNGRSLLKSDHHSPYYKLVAKYFNHGGKEIPLDTARNYFVGKGEAPIKGSQVPEDRKLFRIVPANQA
;
A
#
# COMPACT_ATOMS: atom_id res chain seq x y z
N MET A 1 -43.44 -8.83 -9.04
CA MET A 1 -43.46 -8.00 -7.81
C MET A 1 -42.19 -7.18 -7.80
N GLY A 2 -42.26 -5.87 -7.54
CA GLY A 2 -41.06 -5.03 -7.49
C GLY A 2 -40.19 -5.36 -6.27
N LEU A 3 -38.87 -5.24 -6.42
CA LEU A 3 -37.91 -5.44 -5.33
C LEU A 3 -38.12 -4.38 -4.23
N ASN A 4 -38.08 -4.81 -2.97
CA ASN A 4 -38.23 -3.94 -1.80
C ASN A 4 -36.84 -3.54 -1.29
N TYR A 5 -36.25 -2.53 -1.92
CA TYR A 5 -34.91 -2.05 -1.58
C TYR A 5 -34.82 -1.48 -0.15
N PHE A 6 -35.88 -0.84 0.35
CA PHE A 6 -35.82 -0.10 1.61
C PHE A 6 -36.80 -0.64 2.65
N LYS A 7 -36.32 -0.71 3.90
CA LYS A 7 -37.14 -1.03 5.07
C LYS A 7 -38.10 0.10 5.36
N SER A 8 -39.38 -0.19 5.29
CA SER A 8 -40.46 0.78 5.48
C SER A 8 -40.92 0.87 6.93
N ARG A 9 -41.27 2.08 7.38
CA ARG A 9 -42.00 2.31 8.64
C ARG A 9 -43.35 1.60 8.60
N LYS A 10 -43.71 0.89 9.68
CA LYS A 10 -45.05 0.30 9.83
C LYS A 10 -46.08 1.40 10.11
N ARG A 11 -47.32 1.20 9.66
CA ARG A 11 -48.41 2.13 9.94
C ARG A 11 -48.64 2.24 11.44
N PHE A 12 -48.81 3.46 11.93
CA PHE A 12 -49.04 3.78 13.34
C PHE A 12 -47.94 3.28 14.29
N ASP A 13 -46.73 3.08 13.78
CA ASP A 13 -45.57 2.80 14.60
C ASP A 13 -45.05 4.11 15.20
N PHE A 14 -45.24 4.30 16.52
CA PHE A 14 -44.83 5.50 17.26
C PHE A 14 -43.36 5.48 17.70
N SER A 15 -42.67 4.34 17.55
CA SER A 15 -41.25 4.21 17.86
C SER A 15 -40.49 3.52 16.71
N PRO A 16 -40.56 4.07 15.48
CA PRO A 16 -39.90 3.47 14.33
C PRO A 16 -38.38 3.57 14.48
N HIS A 17 -37.64 2.69 13.79
CA HIS A 17 -36.21 2.87 13.71
C HIS A 17 -35.90 4.23 13.03
N PRO A 18 -34.86 4.99 13.46
CA PRO A 18 -34.53 6.29 12.87
C PRO A 18 -34.35 6.26 11.35
N PHE A 19 -33.97 5.10 10.80
CA PHE A 19 -33.73 4.89 9.37
C PHE A 19 -34.93 4.32 8.60
N ASP A 20 -36.05 3.99 9.24
CA ASP A 20 -37.22 3.47 8.54
C ASP A 20 -37.83 4.49 7.57
N VAL A 21 -38.05 4.06 6.32
CA VAL A 21 -38.50 4.89 5.20
C VAL A 21 -40.04 4.98 5.21
N GLY A 22 -40.58 6.19 5.09
CA GLY A 22 -42.03 6.44 5.11
C GLY A 22 -42.45 7.39 6.22
N ASN A 23 -43.76 7.51 6.44
CA ASN A 23 -44.33 8.35 7.50
C ASN A 23 -45.21 7.51 8.44
N ILE A 24 -45.95 8.16 9.35
CA ILE A 24 -46.82 7.47 10.32
C ILE A 24 -47.93 6.66 9.66
N LEU A 25 -48.33 7.00 8.43
CA LEU A 25 -49.29 6.23 7.63
C LEU A 25 -48.62 5.14 6.78
N GLY A 26 -47.33 4.88 7.02
CA GLY A 26 -46.49 3.92 6.31
C GLY A 26 -45.85 4.48 5.06
N LEU A 27 -45.40 3.58 4.17
CA LEU A 27 -44.79 3.92 2.88
C LEU A 27 -45.81 3.75 1.75
N LYS A 28 -46.10 4.83 1.01
CA LYS A 28 -46.92 4.76 -0.21
C LYS A 28 -46.16 4.01 -1.32
N ARG A 29 -46.87 3.15 -2.06
CA ARG A 29 -46.29 2.38 -3.18
C ARG A 29 -45.67 3.34 -4.20
N GLY A 30 -44.44 3.07 -4.61
CA GLY A 30 -43.69 3.91 -5.57
C GLY A 30 -42.94 5.11 -4.95
N TYR A 31 -43.14 5.41 -3.67
CA TYR A 31 -42.47 6.54 -3.01
C TYR A 31 -41.23 6.16 -2.19
N GLY A 32 -40.81 4.88 -2.24
CA GLY A 32 -39.64 4.36 -1.50
C GLY A 32 -38.40 5.21 -1.71
N ASN A 33 -38.04 5.45 -2.97
CA ASN A 33 -36.85 6.23 -3.33
C ASN A 33 -36.93 7.66 -2.80
N ASN A 34 -38.11 8.29 -2.90
CA ASN A 34 -38.29 9.66 -2.43
C ASN A 34 -38.08 9.76 -0.92
N HIS A 35 -38.64 8.83 -0.15
CA HIS A 35 -38.48 8.82 1.30
C HIS A 35 -37.06 8.42 1.74
N PHE A 36 -36.39 7.55 0.99
CA PHE A 36 -34.98 7.23 1.23
C PHE A 36 -34.09 8.46 1.04
N LEU A 37 -34.21 9.12 -0.12
CA LEU A 37 -33.46 10.33 -0.44
C LEU A 37 -33.78 11.49 0.52
N LEU A 38 -35.04 11.60 0.95
CA LEU A 38 -35.47 12.62 1.91
C LEU A 38 -34.73 12.52 3.25
N LYS A 39 -34.39 11.30 3.70
CA LYS A 39 -33.61 11.13 4.93
C LYS A 39 -32.19 11.64 4.77
N ILE A 40 -31.55 11.36 3.64
CA ILE A 40 -30.15 11.75 3.37
C ILE A 40 -29.92 13.25 3.61
N TYR A 41 -30.87 14.11 3.23
CA TYR A 41 -30.74 15.56 3.38
C TYR A 41 -30.54 16.00 4.85
N GLY A 42 -31.09 15.24 5.80
CA GLY A 42 -31.00 15.52 7.23
C GLY A 42 -29.94 14.71 7.97
N LEU A 43 -29.25 13.79 7.31
CA LEU A 43 -28.23 12.95 7.96
C LEU A 43 -26.87 13.64 8.00
N ASP A 44 -26.11 13.33 9.04
CA ASP A 44 -24.68 13.63 9.10
C ASP A 44 -23.88 12.59 8.28
N LYS A 45 -22.69 12.98 7.80
CA LYS A 45 -21.79 12.08 7.06
C LYS A 45 -21.44 10.83 7.86
N THR A 46 -21.29 10.96 9.18
CA THR A 46 -20.99 9.84 10.10
C THR A 46 -22.11 8.81 10.15
N GLU A 47 -23.34 9.17 9.77
CA GLU A 47 -24.49 8.27 9.78
C GLU A 47 -24.72 7.57 8.43
N PHE A 48 -24.05 7.99 7.36
CA PHE A 48 -24.24 7.43 6.01
C PHE A 48 -23.99 5.93 5.95
N GLU A 49 -22.94 5.45 6.63
CA GLU A 49 -22.64 4.03 6.71
C GLU A 49 -23.75 3.24 7.40
N ASN A 50 -24.18 3.72 8.56
CA ASN A 50 -25.22 3.06 9.33
C ASN A 50 -26.56 3.05 8.56
N TYR A 51 -26.87 4.15 7.88
CA TYR A 51 -28.08 4.28 7.07
C TYR A 51 -28.10 3.33 5.87
N TYR A 52 -26.99 3.29 5.13
CA TYR A 52 -26.83 2.39 3.99
C TYR A 52 -26.89 0.92 4.43
N THR A 53 -26.11 0.56 5.45
CA THR A 53 -25.99 -0.82 5.94
C THR A 53 -27.32 -1.33 6.49
N TYR A 54 -28.09 -0.47 7.16
CA TYR A 54 -29.44 -0.81 7.63
C TYR A 54 -30.36 -1.27 6.50
N HIS A 55 -30.35 -0.55 5.38
CA HIS A 55 -31.18 -0.88 4.22
C HIS A 55 -30.62 -2.05 3.40
N LEU A 56 -29.29 -2.16 3.28
CA LEU A 56 -28.64 -3.31 2.66
C LEU A 56 -29.00 -4.61 3.40
N ASN A 57 -28.86 -4.63 4.74
CA ASN A 57 -29.19 -5.79 5.56
C ASN A 57 -30.66 -6.19 5.41
N TYR A 58 -31.56 -5.21 5.35
CA TYR A 58 -32.97 -5.47 5.06
C TYR A 58 -33.15 -6.12 3.68
N PHE A 59 -32.56 -5.54 2.63
CA PHE A 59 -32.66 -6.06 1.26
C PHE A 59 -32.14 -7.49 1.16
N LEU A 60 -30.97 -7.77 1.73
CA LEU A 60 -30.37 -9.10 1.78
C LEU A 60 -31.23 -10.09 2.58
N SER A 61 -31.82 -9.67 3.70
CA SER A 61 -32.71 -10.52 4.53
C SER A 61 -33.97 -10.98 3.79
N LYS A 62 -34.35 -10.31 2.70
CA LYS A 62 -35.49 -10.69 1.86
C LYS A 62 -35.12 -11.68 0.75
N GLY A 63 -33.85 -12.06 0.63
CA GLY A 63 -33.36 -12.91 -0.46
C GLY A 63 -33.58 -12.28 -1.83
N GLN A 64 -33.62 -10.95 -1.89
CA GLN A 64 -34.03 -10.19 -3.08
C GLN A 64 -32.89 -9.89 -4.05
N GLY A 65 -31.66 -10.23 -3.70
CA GLY A 65 -30.51 -9.92 -4.53
C GLY A 65 -29.19 -9.93 -3.77
N ALA A 66 -28.15 -9.47 -4.46
CA ALA A 66 -26.81 -9.30 -3.90
C ALA A 66 -26.50 -7.84 -3.55
N GLU A 67 -25.46 -7.60 -2.77
CA GLU A 67 -24.99 -6.25 -2.42
C GLU A 67 -24.72 -5.38 -3.65
N LYS A 68 -24.16 -5.96 -4.72
CA LYS A 68 -23.93 -5.26 -5.99
C LYS A 68 -25.20 -4.63 -6.55
N GLU A 69 -26.32 -5.36 -6.53
CA GLU A 69 -27.60 -4.90 -7.09
C GLU A 69 -28.18 -3.77 -6.23
N PHE A 70 -28.07 -3.90 -4.92
CA PHE A 70 -28.47 -2.86 -3.98
C PHE A 70 -27.63 -1.58 -4.18
N LEU A 71 -26.31 -1.70 -4.20
CA LEU A 71 -25.40 -0.57 -4.40
C LEU A 71 -25.69 0.12 -5.75
N SER A 72 -25.85 -0.66 -6.81
CA SER A 72 -26.18 -0.13 -8.15
C SER A 72 -27.48 0.64 -8.16
N TYR A 73 -28.50 0.12 -7.49
CA TYR A 73 -29.77 0.79 -7.39
C TYR A 73 -29.69 2.09 -6.60
N VAL A 74 -29.05 2.06 -5.42
CA VAL A 74 -28.89 3.24 -4.55
C VAL A 74 -28.09 4.32 -5.27
N TRP A 75 -26.97 3.97 -5.88
CA TRP A 75 -26.14 4.89 -6.66
C TRP A 75 -26.95 5.54 -7.78
N TYR A 76 -27.70 4.74 -8.55
CA TYR A 76 -28.54 5.23 -9.65
C TYR A 76 -29.61 6.25 -9.18
N ILE A 77 -30.34 5.97 -8.10
CA ILE A 77 -31.40 6.87 -7.64
C ILE A 77 -30.86 8.18 -7.07
N VAL A 78 -29.66 8.15 -6.48
CA VAL A 78 -28.95 9.33 -5.98
C VAL A 78 -28.52 10.20 -7.16
N GLN A 79 -27.84 9.61 -8.14
CA GLN A 79 -27.42 10.29 -9.36
C GLN A 79 -28.61 10.94 -10.07
N LYS A 80 -29.71 10.20 -10.26
CA LYS A 80 -30.92 10.75 -10.90
C LYS A 80 -31.56 11.89 -10.13
N ARG A 81 -31.43 11.91 -8.79
CA ARG A 81 -31.92 13.01 -7.98
C ARG A 81 -31.04 14.25 -8.10
N ILE A 82 -29.73 14.10 -8.17
CA ILE A 82 -28.79 15.19 -8.45
C ILE A 82 -29.14 15.82 -9.80
N GLU A 83 -29.19 15.01 -10.87
CA GLU A 83 -29.54 15.49 -12.20
C GLU A 83 -30.93 16.17 -12.23
N HIS A 84 -31.88 15.72 -11.39
CA HIS A 84 -33.19 16.35 -11.28
C HIS A 84 -33.10 17.77 -10.72
N PHE A 85 -32.32 17.97 -9.66
CA PHE A 85 -32.13 19.30 -9.07
C PHE A 85 -31.29 20.22 -9.96
N GLU A 86 -30.29 19.70 -10.66
CA GLU A 86 -29.48 20.47 -11.62
C GLU A 86 -30.31 21.03 -12.79
N ARG A 87 -31.35 20.31 -13.22
CA ARG A 87 -32.26 20.76 -14.28
C ARG A 87 -33.35 21.72 -13.80
N LYS A 88 -33.46 22.00 -12.49
CA LYS A 88 -34.44 22.96 -11.97
C LYS A 88 -34.01 24.38 -12.27
N ASP A 89 -35.00 25.26 -12.36
CA ASP A 89 -34.76 26.68 -12.63
C ASP A 89 -33.82 27.30 -11.58
N PRO A 90 -32.64 27.80 -12.01
CA PRO A 90 -31.68 28.41 -11.11
C PRO A 90 -32.14 29.75 -10.53
N PHE A 91 -33.17 30.38 -11.09
CA PHE A 91 -33.72 31.65 -10.61
C PHE A 91 -34.93 31.48 -9.68
N SER A 92 -35.30 30.24 -9.36
CA SER A 92 -36.37 29.95 -8.42
C SER A 92 -35.97 30.22 -6.97
N SER A 93 -36.92 30.60 -6.12
CA SER A 93 -36.70 30.80 -4.69
C SER A 93 -36.24 29.53 -3.95
N GLU A 94 -36.51 28.35 -4.52
CA GLU A 94 -36.08 27.05 -3.98
C GLU A 94 -34.65 26.67 -4.42
N HIS A 95 -34.01 27.43 -5.31
CA HIS A 95 -32.68 27.11 -5.82
C HIS A 95 -31.61 26.92 -4.72
N PRO A 96 -31.53 27.77 -3.67
CA PRO A 96 -30.58 27.54 -2.57
C PRO A 96 -30.79 26.18 -1.88
N ARG A 97 -32.05 25.75 -1.73
CA ARG A 97 -32.38 24.43 -1.16
C ARG A 97 -31.99 23.31 -2.11
N HIS A 98 -32.17 23.47 -3.42
CA HIS A 98 -31.72 22.52 -4.42
C HIS A 98 -30.20 22.34 -4.37
N GLN A 99 -29.44 23.44 -4.28
CA GLN A 99 -27.98 23.40 -4.11
C GLN A 99 -27.57 22.67 -2.83
N SER A 100 -28.21 22.97 -1.70
CA SER A 100 -27.94 22.25 -0.44
C SER A 100 -28.23 20.75 -0.54
N ASN A 101 -29.32 20.37 -1.22
CA ASN A 101 -29.66 18.96 -1.43
C ASN A 101 -28.65 18.27 -2.37
N ILE A 102 -28.21 18.95 -3.44
CA ILE A 102 -27.16 18.44 -4.34
C ILE A 102 -25.89 18.18 -3.53
N GLY A 103 -25.48 19.11 -2.68
CA GLY A 103 -24.32 18.94 -1.79
C GLY A 103 -24.45 17.67 -0.94
N LYS A 104 -25.57 17.50 -0.21
CA LYS A 104 -25.81 16.30 0.61
C LYS A 104 -25.83 15.00 -0.19
N LEU A 105 -26.42 14.99 -1.38
CA LEU A 105 -26.46 13.81 -2.24
C LEU A 105 -25.08 13.48 -2.80
N THR A 106 -24.29 14.49 -3.15
CA THR A 106 -22.91 14.33 -3.63
C THR A 106 -22.02 13.75 -2.54
N GLU A 107 -22.15 14.23 -1.30
CA GLU A 107 -21.45 13.67 -0.15
C GLU A 107 -21.83 12.20 0.09
N PHE A 108 -23.11 11.86 -0.01
CA PHE A 108 -23.56 10.48 0.10
C PHE A 108 -23.04 9.62 -1.06
N GLN A 109 -23.01 10.14 -2.27
CA GLN A 109 -22.47 9.46 -3.45
C GLN A 109 -20.97 9.18 -3.31
N GLN A 110 -20.17 10.14 -2.82
CA GLN A 110 -18.76 9.92 -2.50
C GLN A 110 -18.58 8.78 -1.49
N TYR A 111 -19.45 8.70 -0.48
CA TYR A 111 -19.45 7.55 0.44
C TYR A 111 -19.76 6.23 -0.30
N LEU A 112 -20.75 6.19 -1.19
CA LEU A 112 -21.06 4.99 -1.99
C LEU A 112 -19.87 4.56 -2.86
N ASP A 113 -19.14 5.52 -3.42
CA ASP A 113 -17.98 5.26 -4.28
C ASP A 113 -16.87 4.53 -3.52
N THR A 114 -16.69 4.80 -2.21
CA THR A 114 -15.73 4.03 -1.37
C THR A 114 -16.09 2.55 -1.20
N ARG A 115 -17.36 2.19 -1.46
CA ARG A 115 -17.85 0.80 -1.40
C ARG A 115 -17.93 0.12 -2.77
N ASP A 116 -17.75 0.86 -3.86
CA ASP A 116 -17.85 0.32 -5.20
C ASP A 116 -16.64 -0.54 -5.57
N LYS A 117 -16.78 -1.84 -5.34
CA LYS A 117 -15.82 -2.87 -5.78
C LYS A 117 -16.09 -3.38 -7.20
N TRP A 118 -17.19 -2.94 -7.82
CA TRP A 118 -17.70 -3.49 -9.07
C TRP A 118 -17.63 -2.53 -10.25
N ASN A 119 -17.09 -1.32 -10.06
CA ASN A 119 -17.02 -0.28 -11.09
C ASN A 119 -18.41 0.02 -11.68
N ILE A 120 -19.38 0.24 -10.80
CA ILE A 120 -20.78 0.55 -11.17
C ILE A 120 -20.91 1.98 -11.72
N ARG A 121 -19.96 2.85 -11.37
CA ARG A 121 -19.91 4.25 -11.77
C ARG A 121 -19.79 4.42 -13.30
N PRO A 122 -20.21 5.56 -13.86
CA PRO A 122 -20.07 5.87 -15.28
C PRO A 122 -18.62 5.72 -15.77
N ASN A 123 -18.48 5.18 -16.99
CA ASN A 123 -17.18 4.87 -17.57
C ASN A 123 -16.26 6.09 -17.68
N ASP A 124 -16.80 7.28 -17.95
CA ASP A 124 -16.04 8.53 -18.06
C ASP A 124 -15.37 8.91 -16.73
N VAL A 125 -16.08 8.77 -15.61
CA VAL A 125 -15.51 9.01 -14.26
C VAL A 125 -14.44 7.97 -13.94
N LEU A 126 -14.73 6.69 -14.19
CA LEU A 126 -13.81 5.59 -13.92
C LEU A 126 -12.55 5.66 -14.78
N LEU A 127 -12.67 6.04 -16.05
CA LEU A 127 -11.54 6.19 -16.96
C LEU A 127 -10.64 7.31 -16.49
N LYS A 128 -11.19 8.47 -16.12
CA LYS A 128 -10.40 9.59 -15.60
C LYS A 128 -9.61 9.22 -14.34
N GLU A 129 -10.26 8.60 -13.35
CA GLU A 129 -9.57 8.13 -12.13
C GLU A 129 -8.46 7.12 -12.44
N LYS A 130 -8.71 6.20 -13.38
CA LYS A 130 -7.72 5.21 -13.80
C LYS A 130 -6.55 5.84 -14.56
N ASP A 131 -6.82 6.79 -15.45
CA ASP A 131 -5.78 7.51 -16.21
C ASP A 131 -4.89 8.34 -15.27
N GLU A 132 -5.48 9.01 -14.27
CA GLU A 132 -4.75 9.71 -13.23
C GLU A 132 -3.85 8.74 -12.44
N LYS A 133 -4.36 7.56 -12.06
CA LYS A 133 -3.57 6.56 -11.34
C LYS A 133 -2.46 5.95 -12.20
N ILE A 134 -2.72 5.74 -13.49
CA ILE A 134 -1.72 5.27 -14.45
C ILE A 134 -0.58 6.29 -14.55
N ALA A 135 -0.90 7.57 -14.67
CA ALA A 135 0.10 8.64 -14.72
C ALA A 135 0.96 8.69 -13.44
N GLU A 136 0.33 8.58 -12.26
CA GLU A 136 1.03 8.53 -10.98
C GLU A 136 1.99 7.33 -10.89
N LEU A 137 1.51 6.14 -11.26
CA LEU A 137 2.31 4.92 -11.24
C LEU A 137 3.47 4.97 -12.24
N GLN A 138 3.24 5.51 -13.44
CA GLN A 138 4.28 5.70 -14.44
C GLN A 138 5.38 6.65 -13.94
N ALA A 139 5.00 7.78 -13.34
CA ALA A 139 5.96 8.70 -12.74
C ALA A 139 6.79 8.03 -11.64
N ARG A 140 6.15 7.19 -10.80
CA ARG A 140 6.86 6.45 -9.75
C ARG A 140 7.79 5.37 -10.30
N ILE A 141 7.40 4.67 -11.35
CA ILE A 141 8.28 3.70 -12.04
C ILE A 141 9.51 4.41 -12.58
N GLN A 142 9.32 5.55 -13.26
CA GLN A 142 10.43 6.33 -13.80
C GLN A 142 11.40 6.79 -12.71
N ASP A 143 10.89 7.34 -11.60
CA ASP A 143 11.71 7.74 -10.44
C ASP A 143 12.50 6.56 -9.85
N LEU A 144 11.86 5.39 -9.69
CA LEU A 144 12.52 4.19 -9.19
C LEU A 144 13.59 3.67 -10.16
N GLU A 145 13.34 3.72 -11.47
CA GLU A 145 14.32 3.35 -12.49
C GLU A 145 15.53 4.28 -12.49
N GLU A 146 15.34 5.58 -12.30
CA GLU A 146 16.42 6.56 -12.18
C GLU A 146 17.25 6.32 -10.91
N GLN A 147 16.61 6.05 -9.78
CA GLN A 147 17.29 5.66 -8.54
C GLN A 147 18.10 4.37 -8.72
N LEU A 148 17.53 3.34 -9.36
CA LEU A 148 18.24 2.10 -9.66
C LEU A 148 19.45 2.32 -10.58
N LYS A 149 19.32 3.15 -11.62
CA LYS A 149 20.45 3.52 -12.49
C LYS A 149 21.55 4.24 -11.70
N ALA A 150 21.20 5.16 -10.82
CA ALA A 150 22.17 5.86 -9.97
C ALA A 150 22.91 4.90 -9.03
N HIS A 151 22.20 3.94 -8.42
CA HIS A 151 22.80 2.94 -7.54
C HIS A 151 23.64 1.89 -8.27
N THR A 152 23.25 1.51 -9.48
CA THR A 152 23.96 0.51 -10.30
C THR A 152 25.11 1.09 -11.12
N LYS A 153 25.19 2.42 -11.31
CA LYS A 153 26.31 3.11 -11.99
C LYS A 153 27.68 2.74 -11.41
N TYR A 154 27.75 2.50 -10.10
CA TYR A 154 28.96 2.05 -9.39
C TYR A 154 28.88 0.58 -8.98
N GLY A 155 27.94 -0.17 -9.57
CA GLY A 155 27.82 -1.61 -9.43
C GLY A 155 28.98 -2.31 -10.13
N VAL A 156 29.37 -3.46 -9.60
CA VAL A 156 30.45 -4.28 -10.16
C VAL A 156 29.84 -5.12 -11.29
N ALA A 157 30.21 -4.86 -12.54
CA ALA A 157 29.71 -5.62 -13.69
C ALA A 157 30.21 -7.09 -13.68
N GLN A 158 31.39 -7.33 -13.11
CA GLN A 158 31.97 -8.67 -12.99
C GLN A 158 32.71 -8.81 -11.66
N LYS A 159 32.30 -9.76 -10.83
CA LYS A 159 32.98 -10.08 -9.57
C LYS A 159 34.30 -10.82 -9.84
N VAL A 160 35.29 -10.59 -9.00
CA VAL A 160 36.59 -11.27 -9.03
C VAL A 160 36.40 -12.73 -8.62
N TYR A 161 36.94 -13.66 -9.41
CA TYR A 161 36.86 -15.09 -9.13
C TYR A 161 37.91 -15.50 -8.09
N VAL A 162 37.46 -16.13 -7.01
CA VAL A 162 38.30 -16.79 -6.00
C VAL A 162 38.22 -18.29 -6.24
N GLU A 163 39.40 -18.90 -6.34
CA GLU A 163 39.57 -20.33 -6.59
C GLU A 163 38.88 -21.20 -5.52
N ASP A 164 38.42 -22.38 -5.93
CA ASP A 164 37.68 -23.27 -5.06
C ASP A 164 38.48 -23.66 -3.80
N GLY A 165 37.81 -23.61 -2.65
CA GLY A 165 38.45 -23.79 -1.33
C GLY A 165 39.34 -22.64 -0.82
N TYR A 166 39.60 -21.57 -1.58
CA TYR A 166 40.49 -20.47 -1.15
C TYR A 166 39.80 -19.22 -0.61
N LEU A 167 38.47 -19.24 -0.46
CA LEU A 167 37.73 -18.16 0.20
C LEU A 167 38.26 -17.83 1.62
N PRO A 168 38.55 -18.80 2.50
CA PRO A 168 39.12 -18.50 3.82
C PRO A 168 40.48 -17.78 3.73
N THR A 169 41.30 -18.10 2.72
CA THR A 169 42.61 -17.44 2.49
C THR A 169 42.44 -15.98 2.08
N LEU A 170 41.47 -15.66 1.22
CA LEU A 170 41.15 -14.26 0.91
C LEU A 170 40.67 -13.49 2.14
N ILE A 171 39.82 -14.13 2.96
CA ILE A 171 39.30 -13.52 4.19
C ILE A 171 40.42 -13.21 5.17
N ASP A 172 41.37 -14.14 5.33
CA ASP A 172 42.57 -13.94 6.16
C ASP A 172 43.40 -12.74 5.67
N LEU A 173 43.65 -12.63 4.36
CA LEU A 173 44.33 -11.46 3.80
C LEU A 173 43.61 -10.15 4.11
N ILE A 174 42.28 -10.11 3.98
CA ILE A 174 41.50 -8.90 4.30
C ILE A 174 41.53 -8.57 5.80
N GLN A 175 41.53 -9.59 6.66
CA GLN A 175 41.73 -9.42 8.10
C GLN A 175 43.13 -8.85 8.40
N GLN A 176 44.17 -9.37 7.75
CA GLN A 176 45.53 -8.85 7.89
C GLN A 176 45.61 -7.39 7.45
N VAL A 177 45.07 -7.03 6.27
CA VAL A 177 45.07 -5.64 5.77
C VAL A 177 44.39 -4.67 6.75
N ARG A 178 43.32 -5.10 7.42
CA ARG A 178 42.65 -4.31 8.46
C ARG A 178 43.56 -4.02 9.66
N GLU A 179 44.44 -4.96 10.01
CA GLU A 179 45.32 -4.87 11.17
C GLU A 179 46.67 -4.21 10.85
N VAL A 180 46.99 -4.00 9.57
CA VAL A 180 48.24 -3.35 9.15
C VAL A 180 48.35 -1.94 9.75
N GLY A 181 49.44 -1.72 10.48
CA GLY A 181 49.87 -0.40 10.95
C GLY A 181 50.85 0.25 9.98
N LEU A 182 50.78 1.57 9.89
CA LEU A 182 51.75 2.44 9.21
C LEU A 182 52.92 2.76 10.17
N PRO A 183 54.10 3.13 9.63
CA PRO A 183 55.28 3.48 10.46
C PRO A 183 55.05 4.64 11.44
N ASN A 184 54.05 5.48 11.16
CA ASN A 184 53.66 6.60 12.03
C ASN A 184 52.73 6.20 13.19
N GLY A 185 52.51 4.90 13.41
CA GLY A 185 51.66 4.36 14.48
C GLY A 185 50.16 4.39 14.19
N ARG A 186 49.73 4.83 13.00
CA ARG A 186 48.31 4.82 12.59
C ARG A 186 47.97 3.55 11.82
N SER A 187 46.74 3.07 11.85
CA SER A 187 46.29 1.95 11.00
C SER A 187 46.21 2.37 9.53
N LEU A 188 46.49 1.44 8.61
CA LEU A 188 46.31 1.64 7.17
C LEU A 188 44.84 1.87 6.82
N LEU A 189 43.94 1.08 7.41
CA LEU A 189 42.50 1.21 7.26
C LEU A 189 41.86 1.55 8.61
N LYS A 190 40.96 2.55 8.62
CA LYS A 190 40.17 2.92 9.79
C LYS A 190 38.70 2.63 9.54
N SER A 191 38.11 1.77 10.36
CA SER A 191 36.68 1.50 10.36
C SER A 191 36.23 1.05 11.74
N ASP A 192 35.21 1.71 12.29
CA ASP A 192 34.64 1.39 13.59
C ASP A 192 33.86 0.05 13.57
N HIS A 193 33.45 -0.38 12.37
CA HIS A 193 32.69 -1.60 12.17
C HIS A 193 33.40 -2.60 11.25
N HIS A 194 33.07 -3.87 11.42
CA HIS A 194 33.49 -4.95 10.52
C HIS A 194 32.70 -4.96 9.19
N SER A 195 31.60 -4.20 9.12
CA SER A 195 30.67 -4.20 8.00
C SER A 195 31.21 -3.84 6.63
N PRO A 196 32.20 -2.93 6.49
CA PRO A 196 32.77 -2.65 5.19
C PRO A 196 33.50 -3.87 4.59
N TYR A 197 34.15 -4.68 5.42
CA TYR A 197 35.01 -5.77 4.97
C TYR A 197 34.22 -6.97 4.44
N TYR A 198 33.23 -7.47 5.19
CA TYR A 198 32.41 -8.58 4.68
C TYR A 198 31.51 -8.16 3.51
N LYS A 199 31.06 -6.89 3.46
CA LYS A 199 30.32 -6.35 2.30
C LYS A 199 31.22 -6.23 1.07
N LEU A 200 32.48 -5.87 1.26
CA LEU A 200 33.47 -5.86 0.17
C LEU A 200 33.67 -7.27 -0.39
N VAL A 201 33.85 -8.28 0.46
CA VAL A 201 33.98 -9.68 0.02
C VAL A 201 32.74 -10.12 -0.77
N ALA A 202 31.54 -9.99 -0.20
CA ALA A 202 30.31 -10.44 -0.83
C ALA A 202 29.96 -9.69 -2.13
N LYS A 203 30.27 -8.38 -2.19
CA LYS A 203 29.95 -7.53 -3.33
C LYS A 203 30.93 -7.69 -4.49
N TYR A 204 32.21 -7.88 -4.23
CA TYR A 204 33.26 -7.83 -5.25
C TYR A 204 33.84 -9.21 -5.64
N PHE A 205 33.60 -10.27 -4.86
CA PHE A 205 34.20 -11.59 -5.09
C PHE A 205 33.16 -12.70 -5.26
N ASN A 206 33.53 -13.72 -6.02
CA ASN A 206 32.83 -15.00 -6.15
C ASN A 206 33.74 -16.13 -5.68
N HIS A 207 33.17 -17.22 -5.19
CA HIS A 207 33.89 -18.41 -4.74
C HIS A 207 33.45 -19.62 -5.56
N GLY A 208 34.36 -20.25 -6.32
CA GLY A 208 33.99 -21.38 -7.17
C GLY A 208 32.97 -21.04 -8.26
N GLY A 209 32.98 -19.80 -8.72
CA GLY A 209 32.00 -19.27 -9.68
C GLY A 209 30.63 -18.98 -9.09
N LYS A 210 30.44 -19.19 -7.77
CA LYS A 210 29.20 -18.88 -7.06
C LYS A 210 29.31 -17.56 -6.31
N GLU A 211 28.16 -16.91 -6.14
CA GLU A 211 28.06 -15.73 -5.29
C GLU A 211 28.33 -16.09 -3.83
N ILE A 212 29.10 -15.25 -3.14
CA ILE A 212 29.36 -15.39 -1.70
C ILE A 212 28.21 -14.71 -0.95
N PRO A 213 27.39 -15.46 -0.17
CA PRO A 213 26.30 -14.85 0.59
C PRO A 213 26.83 -13.87 1.63
N LEU A 214 26.11 -12.77 1.84
CA LEU A 214 26.51 -11.73 2.79
C LEU A 214 26.71 -12.27 4.21
N ASP A 215 25.82 -13.15 4.66
CA ASP A 215 25.90 -13.76 5.99
C ASP A 215 27.09 -14.72 6.11
N THR A 216 27.41 -15.47 5.05
CA THR A 216 28.60 -16.32 5.00
C THR A 216 29.87 -15.48 5.17
N ALA A 217 29.99 -14.36 4.44
CA ALA A 217 31.12 -13.46 4.60
C ALA A 217 31.12 -12.83 6.02
N ARG A 218 29.97 -12.40 6.53
CA ARG A 218 29.83 -11.77 7.86
C ARG A 218 30.31 -12.66 9.00
N ASN A 219 30.05 -13.97 8.92
CA ASN A 219 30.43 -14.92 9.96
C ASN A 219 31.94 -14.95 10.25
N TYR A 220 32.78 -14.61 9.26
CA TYR A 220 34.22 -14.53 9.44
C TYR A 220 34.70 -13.26 10.15
N PHE A 221 33.84 -12.25 10.32
CA PHE A 221 34.20 -10.96 10.90
C PHE A 221 33.38 -10.70 12.18
N VAL A 222 33.56 -11.56 13.19
CA VAL A 222 32.94 -11.41 14.51
C VAL A 222 33.60 -10.30 15.34
N GLY A 223 32.79 -9.57 16.11
CA GLY A 223 33.26 -8.50 16.99
C GLY A 223 33.93 -9.03 18.27
N LYS A 224 34.71 -8.19 18.96
CA LYS A 224 35.29 -8.53 20.26
C LYS A 224 34.15 -8.84 21.26
N GLY A 225 34.06 -10.07 21.73
CA GLY A 225 33.08 -10.52 22.74
C GLY A 225 31.98 -11.45 22.23
N GLU A 226 31.91 -11.71 20.91
CA GLU A 226 30.98 -12.69 20.33
C GLU A 226 31.72 -14.01 20.05
N ALA A 227 31.11 -15.13 20.45
CA ALA A 227 31.66 -16.45 20.13
C ALA A 227 31.58 -16.68 18.60
N PRO A 228 32.68 -17.05 17.93
CA PRO A 228 32.63 -17.37 16.51
C PRO A 228 31.66 -18.54 16.27
N ILE A 229 30.79 -18.41 15.28
CA ILE A 229 29.94 -19.51 14.85
C ILE A 229 30.86 -20.66 14.38
N LYS A 230 30.58 -21.90 14.78
CA LYS A 230 31.42 -23.07 14.46
C LYS A 230 31.67 -23.15 12.95
N GLY A 231 32.94 -23.19 12.53
CA GLY A 231 33.35 -23.17 11.12
C GLY A 231 33.55 -21.77 10.51
N SER A 232 33.48 -20.71 11.31
CA SER A 232 33.61 -19.31 10.83
C SER A 232 34.94 -18.65 11.20
N GLN A 233 35.88 -19.41 11.75
CA GLN A 233 37.28 -18.97 11.86
C GLN A 233 38.05 -19.49 10.66
N VAL A 234 38.99 -18.68 10.16
CA VAL A 234 39.89 -19.15 9.11
C VAL A 234 40.75 -20.29 9.66
N PRO A 235 40.68 -21.50 9.08
CA PRO A 235 41.51 -22.62 9.50
C PRO A 235 43.00 -22.31 9.34
N GLU A 236 43.85 -22.82 10.23
CA GLU A 236 45.30 -22.57 10.17
C GLU A 236 45.94 -23.06 8.86
N ASP A 237 45.46 -24.17 8.29
CA ASP A 237 45.90 -24.70 6.99
C ASP A 237 45.53 -23.78 5.80
N ARG A 238 44.69 -22.77 6.04
CA ARG A 238 44.26 -21.79 5.02
C ARG A 238 44.88 -20.40 5.20
N LYS A 239 45.67 -20.17 6.25
CA LYS A 239 46.46 -18.95 6.46
C LYS A 239 47.79 -19.02 5.69
N LEU A 240 47.69 -18.96 4.37
CA LEU A 240 48.82 -19.25 3.47
C LEU A 240 49.80 -18.09 3.31
N PHE A 241 49.38 -16.86 3.60
CA PHE A 241 50.16 -15.65 3.34
C PHE A 241 50.27 -14.78 4.58
N ARG A 242 51.33 -13.98 4.67
CA ARG A 242 51.53 -13.01 5.75
C ARG A 242 51.97 -11.66 5.20
N ILE A 243 51.27 -10.59 5.57
CA ILE A 243 51.65 -9.22 5.23
C ILE A 243 52.72 -8.76 6.21
N VAL A 244 53.91 -8.47 5.70
CA VAL A 244 55.05 -7.97 6.49
C VAL A 244 55.54 -6.62 5.94
N PRO A 245 55.99 -5.69 6.80
CA PRO A 245 56.63 -4.45 6.33
C PRO A 245 57.92 -4.75 5.56
N ALA A 246 58.14 -4.08 4.43
CA ALA A 246 59.33 -4.28 3.60
C ALA A 246 60.66 -4.01 4.33
N ASN A 247 60.65 -3.22 5.41
CA ASN A 247 61.85 -2.88 6.19
C ASN A 247 62.15 -3.88 7.32
N GLN A 248 61.44 -5.01 7.39
CA GLN A 248 61.61 -6.06 8.41
C GLN A 248 61.78 -7.46 7.80
N ALA A 249 62.05 -7.56 6.49
CA ALA A 249 62.31 -8.81 5.78
C ALA A 249 63.81 -9.13 5.70
#